data_AF-A0A961UR48-F1
#
_entry.id   AF-A0A961UR48-F1
#
_cell.length_a   1.000
_cell.length_b   1.000
_cell.length_c   1.000
_cell.angle_alpha   90.00
_cell.angle_beta   90.00
_cell.angle_gamma   90.00
#
_symmetry.space_group_name_H-M   'P 1'
#
loop_
_entity.id
_entity.type
_entity.pdbx_description
1 polymer ?
#
loop_
_entity_poly.entity_id
_entity_poly.type
_entity_poly.pdbx_seq_one_letter_code
_entity_poly.pdbx_strand_id
1 'polypeptide(L)' 'ILKWNEYNSPLKRTVTIEEVGGSALYLLSDLGRGVTGEVHHVDSGYHVVGMKAVDAPDISKV' A
#
# COMPACT_ATOMS: atom_id res chain seq x y z
N ILE A 1 -6.66 11.70 -5.10
CA ILE A 1 -6.19 10.30 -5.07
C ILE A 1 -5.18 10.07 -3.96
N LEU A 2 -4.01 10.74 -3.95
CA LEU A 2 -2.99 10.48 -2.90
C LEU A 2 -3.47 10.75 -1.46
N LYS A 3 -4.13 11.90 -1.21
CA LYS A 3 -4.75 12.19 0.11
C LYS A 3 -5.78 11.15 0.56
N TRP A 4 -6.51 10.55 -0.38
CA TRP A 4 -7.46 9.51 -0.03
C TRP A 4 -6.75 8.27 0.49
N ASN A 5 -5.68 7.83 -0.17
CA ASN A 5 -4.89 6.70 0.31
C ASN A 5 -4.25 7.02 1.66
N GLU A 6 -3.71 8.23 1.85
CA GLU A 6 -3.17 8.65 3.15
C GLU A 6 -4.20 8.57 4.29
N TYR A 7 -5.47 8.91 4.05
CA TYR A 7 -6.47 8.85 5.10
C TYR A 7 -7.05 7.45 5.33
N ASN A 8 -7.12 6.61 4.30
CA ASN A 8 -7.87 5.37 4.34
C ASN A 8 -6.99 4.12 4.44
N SER A 9 -5.73 4.16 3.99
CA SER A 9 -4.80 3.05 4.18
C SER A 9 -4.55 2.80 5.68
N PRO A 10 -4.43 1.52 6.12
CA PRO A 10 -4.07 1.17 7.49
C PRO A 10 -2.85 1.90 8.06
N LEU A 11 -1.79 2.10 7.27
CA LEU A 11 -0.60 2.83 7.74
C LEU A 11 -0.74 4.37 7.68
N LYS A 12 -1.89 4.88 7.26
CA LYS A 12 -2.23 6.31 7.18
C LYS A 12 -1.20 7.18 6.43
N ARG A 13 -0.59 6.60 5.38
CA ARG A 13 0.39 7.24 4.51
C ARG A 13 0.44 6.59 3.14
N THR A 14 0.91 7.32 2.14
CA THR A 14 1.28 6.76 0.85
C THR A 14 2.59 5.97 0.95
N VAL A 15 2.75 5.01 0.05
CA VAL A 15 3.98 4.22 -0.09
C VAL A 15 5.06 5.05 -0.77
N THR A 16 6.34 4.86 -0.39
CA THR A 16 7.48 5.49 -1.07
C THR A 16 8.16 4.54 -2.05
N ILE A 17 9.03 5.08 -2.92
CA ILE A 17 9.77 4.27 -3.89
C ILE A 17 10.79 3.34 -3.22
N GLU A 18 11.31 3.72 -2.06
CA GLU A 18 12.25 2.90 -1.27
C GLU A 18 11.56 1.65 -0.72
N GLU A 19 10.31 1.76 -0.32
CA GLU A 19 9.52 0.63 0.20
C GLU A 19 9.13 -0.35 -0.90
N VAL A 20 8.76 0.18 -2.08
CA VAL A 20 8.56 -0.62 -3.28
C VAL A 20 9.88 -1.31 -3.67
N GLY A 21 11.00 -0.58 -3.63
CA GLY A 21 12.33 -1.10 -3.90
C GLY A 21 12.72 -2.22 -2.94
N GLY A 22 12.47 -2.08 -1.64
CA GLY A 22 12.71 -3.12 -0.64
C GLY A 22 11.89 -4.39 -0.89
N SER A 23 10.61 -4.24 -1.23
CA SER A 23 9.74 -5.37 -1.56
C SER A 23 10.15 -6.05 -2.88
N ALA A 24 10.58 -5.27 -3.87
CA ALA A 24 11.13 -5.80 -5.12
C ALA A 24 12.44 -6.55 -4.88
N LEU A 25 13.32 -6.05 -4.00
CA LEU A 25 14.55 -6.75 -3.61
C LEU A 25 14.24 -8.11 -2.98
N TYR A 26 13.23 -8.20 -2.12
CA TYR A 26 12.76 -9.49 -1.59
C TYR A 26 12.37 -10.45 -2.73
N LEU A 27 11.52 -10.02 -3.66
CA LEU A 27 11.04 -10.85 -4.76
C LEU A 27 12.14 -11.26 -5.75
N LEU A 28 13.15 -10.41 -5.97
CA LEU A 28 14.22 -10.65 -6.94
C LEU A 28 15.45 -11.35 -6.36
N SER A 29 15.55 -11.45 -5.03
CA SER A 29 16.68 -12.10 -4.35
C SER A 29 16.35 -13.53 -3.93
N ASP A 30 17.35 -14.24 -3.43
CA ASP A 30 17.20 -15.58 -2.88
C ASP A 30 16.26 -15.65 -1.65
N LEU A 31 15.94 -14.50 -1.04
CA LEU A 31 14.94 -14.43 0.04
C LEU A 31 13.54 -14.80 -0.47
N GLY A 32 13.24 -14.51 -1.73
CA GLY A 32 11.98 -14.81 -2.40
C GLY A 32 11.94 -16.16 -3.11
N ARG A 33 12.99 -17.00 -3.01
CA ARG A 33 13.16 -18.22 -3.84
C ARG A 33 12.01 -19.24 -3.78
N GLY A 34 11.19 -19.19 -2.74
CA GLY A 34 10.03 -20.08 -2.56
C GLY A 34 8.70 -19.46 -2.99
N VAL A 35 8.69 -18.23 -3.52
CA VAL A 35 7.48 -17.46 -3.83
C VAL A 35 7.33 -17.32 -5.34
N THR A 36 6.19 -17.75 -5.87
CA THR A 36 5.90 -17.71 -7.30
C THR A 36 4.41 -17.55 -7.54
N GLY A 37 4.01 -16.92 -8.65
CA GLY A 37 2.60 -16.70 -9.01
C GLY A 37 1.84 -15.70 -8.12
N GLU A 38 2.55 -14.98 -7.25
CA GLU A 38 1.94 -14.11 -6.25
C GLU A 38 1.78 -12.65 -6.71
N VAL A 39 0.72 -12.01 -6.22
CA VAL A 39 0.53 -10.55 -6.30
C VAL A 39 0.80 -9.97 -4.92
N HIS A 40 1.99 -9.39 -4.75
CA HIS A 40 2.43 -8.83 -3.48
C HIS A 40 1.99 -7.37 -3.32
N HIS A 41 1.07 -7.11 -2.39
CA HIS A 41 0.55 -5.77 -2.15
C HIS A 41 1.55 -4.93 -1.34
N VAL A 42 2.05 -3.86 -1.96
CA VAL A 42 2.94 -2.86 -1.33
C VAL A 42 2.25 -1.50 -1.37
N ASP A 43 1.28 -1.30 -0.49
CA ASP A 43 0.29 -0.22 -0.64
C ASP A 43 -0.17 0.39 0.69
N SER A 44 0.66 0.27 1.73
CA SER A 44 0.30 0.67 3.09
C SER A 44 -0.95 -0.05 3.63
N GLY A 45 -1.32 -1.19 3.05
CA GLY A 45 -2.51 -1.99 3.40
C GLY A 45 -3.80 -1.51 2.74
N TYR A 46 -3.74 -0.65 1.72
CA TYR A 46 -4.94 -0.08 1.12
C TYR A 46 -5.89 -1.12 0.52
N HIS A 47 -5.39 -2.18 -0.09
CA HIS A 47 -6.19 -3.20 -0.78
C HIS A 47 -7.22 -3.91 0.12
N VAL A 48 -7.02 -3.93 1.45
CA VAL A 48 -8.00 -4.53 2.38
C VAL A 48 -9.17 -3.60 2.70
N VAL A 49 -9.10 -2.33 2.28
CA VAL A 49 -10.10 -1.31 2.61
C VAL A 49 -11.31 -1.43 1.71
N GLY A 50 -12.42 -1.96 2.25
CA GLY A 50 -13.69 -2.08 1.52
C GLY A 50 -14.59 -0.83 1.57
N MET A 51 -14.30 0.11 2.48
CA MET A 51 -15.06 1.35 2.68
C MET A 51 -14.17 2.44 3.29
N LYS A 52 -14.54 3.71 3.14
CA LYS A 52 -13.87 4.85 3.79
C LYS A 52 -13.66 4.55 5.29
N ALA A 53 -12.47 4.84 5.80
CA ALA A 53 -12.22 4.81 7.24
C ALA A 53 -13.20 5.75 7.96
N VAL A 54 -13.76 5.29 9.07
CA VAL A 54 -14.85 5.99 9.79
C VAL A 54 -14.42 7.39 10.24
N ASP A 55 -13.15 7.54 10.58
CA ASP A 55 -12.52 8.77 11.06
C ASP A 55 -11.91 9.64 9.95
N ALA A 56 -11.87 9.14 8.70
CA ALA A 56 -11.28 9.91 7.60
C ALA A 56 -12.17 11.11 7.25
N PRO A 57 -11.60 12.29 6.99
CA PRO A 57 -12.37 13.45 6.57
C PRO A 57 -13.02 13.21 5.20
N ASP A 58 -14.18 13.83 4.97
CA ASP A 58 -14.74 13.91 3.63
C ASP A 58 -13.88 14.85 2.78
N ILE A 59 -13.47 14.36 1.61
CA ILE A 59 -12.65 15.13 0.68
C ILE A 59 -13.59 15.92 -0.24
N SER A 60 -13.73 17.22 -0.02
CA SER A 60 -14.36 18.12 -0.98
C SER A 60 -13.34 18.53 -2.06
N LYS A 61 -13.78 18.61 -3.31
CA LYS A 61 -13.05 19.35 -4.34
C LYS A 61 -13.51 20.80 -4.23
N VAL A 62 -12.58 21.70 -3.91
CA VAL A 62 -12.77 23.13 -4.22
C VAL A 62 -12.51 23.31 -5.71
#